data_AF-A0A849RWQ2-F1
#
_entry.id   AF-A0A849RWQ2-F1
#
_cell.length_a   1.000
_cell.length_b   1.000
_cell.length_c   1.000
_cell.angle_alpha   90.00
_cell.angle_beta   90.00
_cell.angle_gamma   90.00
#
_symmetry.space_group_name_H-M   'P 1'
#
loop_
_entity.id
_entity.type
_entity.pdbx_description
1 polymer ?
#
loop_
_entity_poly.entity_id
_entity_poly.type
_entity_poly.pdbx_seq_one_letter_code
_entity_poly.pdbx_strand_id
1 'polypeptide(L)'
;MELHTLIGHVSVYADDPNSAASTLSALIGGTVAPFPPHKGGWVCFLSANRVGWEHEFIEFYPRTTKLAFVDKNTHPKFVPVEGGAATGAGSHVNLIVPMSALEIEAACQRVGKPHGWRWEGLMDVWLEERLMVELVPLKPTNQDSA
;
A
#
# COMPACT_ATOMS: atom_id res chain seq x y z
N MET A 1 23.30 -2.24 14.66
CA MET A 1 21.98 -1.92 14.08
C MET A 1 21.17 -1.32 15.21
N GLU A 2 20.83 -0.04 15.14
CA GLU A 2 20.01 0.58 16.19
C GLU A 2 18.63 -0.08 16.19
N LEU A 3 18.26 -0.66 17.33
CA LEU A 3 16.91 -1.18 17.57
C LEU A 3 15.98 0.01 17.78
N HIS A 4 15.28 0.40 16.73
CA HIS A 4 14.20 1.38 16.82
C HIS A 4 12.91 0.75 16.30
N THR A 5 11.78 1.24 16.79
CA THR A 5 10.46 0.82 16.33
C THR A 5 10.26 1.21 14.87
N LEU A 6 9.74 0.28 14.07
CA LEU A 6 9.44 0.44 12.66
C LEU A 6 7.93 0.24 12.44
N ILE A 7 7.38 0.84 11.39
CA ILE A 7 6.05 0.46 10.90
C ILE A 7 6.21 -0.85 10.12
N GLY A 8 5.76 -1.97 10.70
CA GLY A 8 5.81 -3.28 10.04
C GLY A 8 4.73 -3.44 8.97
N HIS A 9 3.51 -2.98 9.22
CA HIS A 9 2.47 -2.97 8.19
C HIS A 9 1.41 -1.91 8.45
N VAL A 10 0.61 -1.70 7.42
CA VAL A 10 -0.60 -0.87 7.44
C VAL A 10 -1.70 -1.60 6.69
N SER A 11 -2.93 -1.40 7.16
CA SER A 11 -4.13 -2.02 6.61
C SER A 11 -4.96 -0.98 5.87
N VAL A 12 -5.32 -1.24 4.61
CA VAL A 12 -6.14 -0.35 3.79
C VAL A 12 -7.35 -1.09 3.21
N TYR A 13 -8.43 -0.37 2.95
CA TYR A 13 -9.58 -0.91 2.25
C TYR A 13 -9.46 -0.71 0.74
N ALA A 14 -9.86 -1.73 -0.01
CA ALA A 14 -9.87 -1.78 -1.46
C ALA A 14 -11.20 -2.36 -1.96
N ASP A 15 -11.60 -1.93 -3.16
CA ASP A 15 -12.72 -2.49 -3.92
C ASP A 15 -12.37 -3.84 -4.53
N ASP A 16 -11.15 -3.96 -5.05
CA ASP A 16 -10.52 -5.20 -5.47
C ASP A 16 -9.12 -5.31 -4.82
N PRO A 17 -9.02 -5.96 -3.64
CA PRO A 17 -7.76 -6.10 -2.91
C PRO A 17 -6.62 -6.73 -3.71
N ASN A 18 -6.93 -7.69 -4.59
CA ASN A 18 -5.90 -8.34 -5.42
C ASN A 18 -5.34 -7.35 -6.45
N SER A 19 -6.24 -6.66 -7.15
CA SER A 19 -5.89 -5.66 -8.16
C SER A 19 -5.08 -4.52 -7.54
N ALA A 20 -5.50 -4.02 -6.37
CA ALA A 20 -4.77 -2.98 -5.65
C ALA A 20 -3.35 -3.44 -5.23
N ALA A 21 -3.22 -4.62 -4.62
CA ALA A 21 -1.93 -5.18 -4.22
C ALA A 21 -1.00 -5.42 -5.43
N SER A 22 -1.55 -5.96 -6.53
CA SER A 22 -0.83 -6.18 -7.80
C SER A 22 -0.37 -4.88 -8.43
N THR A 23 -1.23 -3.86 -8.42
CA THR A 23 -0.88 -2.51 -8.90
C THR A 23 0.29 -1.95 -8.10
N LEU A 24 0.24 -2.04 -6.76
CA LEU A 24 1.32 -1.56 -5.91
C LEU A 24 2.63 -2.32 -6.16
N SER A 25 2.59 -3.65 -6.19
CA SER A 25 3.77 -4.47 -6.49
C SER A 25 4.41 -4.12 -7.83
N ALA A 26 3.60 -3.87 -8.88
CA ALA A 26 4.10 -3.46 -10.19
C ALA A 26 4.75 -2.06 -10.20
N LEU A 27 4.34 -1.17 -9.30
CA LEU A 27 4.93 0.16 -9.12
C LEU A 27 6.29 0.08 -8.42
N ILE A 28 6.38 -0.67 -7.31
CA ILE A 28 7.54 -0.62 -6.41
C ILE A 28 8.47 -1.83 -6.51
N GLY A 29 8.14 -2.82 -7.35
CA GLY A 29 8.88 -4.08 -7.42
C GLY A 29 8.68 -4.98 -6.19
N GLY A 30 7.49 -4.92 -5.58
CA GLY A 30 7.12 -5.72 -4.40
C GLY A 30 6.64 -7.13 -4.74
N THR A 31 6.26 -7.91 -3.72
CA THR A 31 5.69 -9.27 -3.88
C THR A 31 4.25 -9.32 -3.41
N VAL A 32 3.37 -9.93 -4.21
CA VAL A 32 1.94 -10.09 -3.87
C VAL A 32 1.66 -11.50 -3.37
N ALA A 33 0.82 -11.61 -2.34
CA ALA A 33 0.28 -12.89 -1.88
C ALA A 33 -1.16 -12.75 -1.37
N PRO A 34 -1.98 -13.81 -1.43
CA PRO A 34 -3.23 -13.87 -0.69
C PRO A 34 -2.98 -13.72 0.82
N PHE A 35 -3.88 -13.08 1.55
CA PHE A 35 -3.79 -12.93 3.01
C PHE A 35 -4.55 -14.06 3.72
N PRO A 36 -3.87 -15.08 4.28
CA PRO A 36 -4.56 -16.26 4.82
C PRO A 36 -5.61 -15.96 5.90
N PRO A 37 -5.43 -14.97 6.80
CA PRO A 37 -6.41 -14.67 7.83
C PRO A 37 -7.78 -14.18 7.33
N HIS A 38 -7.88 -13.69 6.09
CA HIS A 38 -9.17 -13.25 5.52
C HIS A 38 -9.31 -13.61 4.04
N LYS A 39 -10.32 -14.42 3.71
CA LYS A 39 -10.66 -14.72 2.32
C LYS A 39 -11.02 -13.42 1.57
N GLY A 40 -10.31 -13.15 0.48
CA GLY A 40 -10.46 -11.92 -0.29
C GLY A 40 -9.52 -10.80 0.15
N GLY A 41 -8.79 -10.96 1.26
CA GLY A 41 -7.67 -10.10 1.62
C GLY A 41 -6.40 -10.46 0.84
N TRP A 42 -5.57 -9.46 0.59
CA TRP A 42 -4.30 -9.60 -0.11
C TRP A 42 -3.23 -8.76 0.57
N VAL A 43 -1.96 -9.15 0.39
CA VAL A 43 -0.83 -8.36 0.87
C VAL A 43 0.09 -8.00 -0.29
N CYS A 44 0.73 -6.84 -0.19
CA CYS A 44 1.90 -6.49 -0.98
C CYS A 44 3.09 -6.29 -0.04
N PHE A 45 4.04 -7.22 -0.05
CA PHE A 45 5.35 -7.02 0.56
C PHE A 45 6.10 -5.92 -0.20
N LEU A 46 6.71 -4.99 0.52
CA LEU A 46 7.37 -3.81 -0.06
C LEU A 46 8.73 -4.14 -0.71
N SER A 47 9.10 -5.42 -0.76
CA SER A 47 10.30 -5.93 -1.41
C SER A 47 10.03 -7.25 -2.15
N ALA A 48 10.76 -7.47 -3.23
CA ALA A 48 10.80 -8.75 -3.96
C ALA A 48 11.43 -9.90 -3.16
N ASN A 49 12.34 -9.61 -2.23
CA ASN A 49 13.17 -10.63 -1.55
C ASN A 49 12.98 -10.69 -0.03
N ARG A 50 12.17 -9.80 0.55
CA ARG A 50 11.84 -9.78 1.97
C ARG A 50 10.35 -10.02 2.12
N VAL A 51 9.98 -11.30 2.16
CA VAL A 51 8.60 -11.77 2.36
C VAL A 51 8.49 -12.46 3.71
N GLY A 52 7.46 -12.14 4.49
CA GLY A 52 7.32 -12.61 5.86
C GLY A 52 6.59 -11.58 6.74
N TRP A 53 5.96 -12.04 7.82
CA TRP A 53 5.21 -11.18 8.74
C TRP A 53 6.11 -10.24 9.56
N GLU A 54 7.40 -10.56 9.62
CA GLU A 54 8.48 -9.80 10.22
C GLU A 54 9.07 -8.72 9.29
N HIS A 55 8.53 -8.59 8.07
CA HIS A 55 8.96 -7.61 7.07
C HIS A 55 7.87 -6.61 6.76
N GLU A 56 8.20 -5.57 5.99
CA GLU A 56 7.29 -4.48 5.71
C GLU A 56 6.29 -4.83 4.59
N PHE A 57 5.00 -4.71 4.86
CA PHE A 57 3.94 -4.97 3.87
C PHE A 57 2.72 -4.09 4.06
N ILE A 58 1.86 -4.07 3.05
CA ILE A 58 0.52 -3.47 3.12
C ILE A 58 -0.52 -4.57 2.98
N GLU A 59 -1.51 -4.55 3.86
CA GLU A 59 -2.68 -5.41 3.80
C GLU A 59 -3.83 -4.68 3.10
N PHE A 60 -4.46 -5.34 2.14
CA PHE A 60 -5.61 -4.86 1.39
C PHE A 60 -6.82 -5.72 1.75
N TYR A 61 -7.88 -5.07 2.21
CA TYR A 61 -9.13 -5.71 2.63
C TYR A 61 -10.31 -5.24 1.79
N PRO A 62 -11.31 -6.09 1.53
CA PRO A 62 -12.57 -5.63 0.95
C PRO A 62 -13.19 -4.52 1.80
N ARG A 63 -13.69 -3.44 1.17
CA ARG A 63 -14.41 -2.33 1.86
C ARG A 63 -15.64 -2.77 2.65
N THR A 64 -16.13 -3.98 2.42
CA THR A 64 -17.26 -4.59 3.10
C THR A 64 -16.90 -5.18 4.47
N THR A 65 -15.62 -5.18 4.86
CA THR A 65 -15.13 -5.83 6.08
C THR A 65 -14.28 -4.88 6.90
N LYS A 66 -14.35 -4.98 8.23
CA LYS A 66 -13.47 -4.29 9.19
C LYS A 66 -12.94 -5.28 10.23
N LEU A 67 -11.81 -4.96 10.84
CA LEU A 67 -11.35 -5.66 12.05
C LEU A 67 -12.07 -5.06 13.27
N ALA A 68 -12.71 -5.90 14.09
CA ALA A 68 -13.44 -5.46 15.28
C ALA A 68 -13.16 -6.35 16.49
N PHE A 69 -13.22 -5.74 17.67
CA PHE A 69 -13.32 -6.47 18.93
C PHE A 69 -14.74 -7.02 19.05
N VAL A 70 -14.88 -8.35 19.07
CA VAL A 70 -16.19 -9.01 19.17
C VAL A 70 -16.55 -9.29 20.64
N ASP A 71 -15.55 -9.59 21.48
CA ASP A 71 -15.67 -9.60 22.95
C ASP A 71 -14.35 -9.15 23.60
N LYS A 72 -14.36 -8.91 24.92
CA LYS A 72 -13.19 -8.37 25.66
C LYS A 72 -12.06 -9.38 25.88
N ASN A 73 -12.25 -10.67 25.57
CA ASN A 73 -11.31 -11.75 25.88
C ASN A 73 -10.90 -12.57 24.65
N THR A 74 -11.27 -12.15 23.44
CA THR A 74 -10.93 -12.84 22.19
C THR A 74 -10.09 -11.99 21.28
N HIS A 75 -9.38 -12.69 20.39
CA HIS A 75 -8.66 -12.06 19.29
C HIS A 75 -9.61 -11.26 18.41
N PRO A 76 -9.17 -10.09 17.89
CA PRO A 76 -9.92 -9.32 16.91
C PRO A 76 -10.37 -10.19 15.74
N LYS A 77 -11.59 -9.96 15.24
CA LYS A 77 -12.15 -10.71 14.12
C LYS A 77 -12.57 -9.78 13.00
N PHE A 78 -12.49 -10.27 11.78
CA PHE A 78 -13.08 -9.63 10.62
C PHE A 78 -14.60 -9.71 10.70
N VAL A 79 -15.27 -8.56 10.62
CA VAL A 79 -16.74 -8.43 10.63
C VAL A 79 -17.19 -7.53 9.49
N PRO A 80 -18.45 -7.64 9.01
CA PRO A 80 -18.97 -6.72 8.01
C PRO A 80 -18.97 -5.25 8.48
N VAL A 81 -18.82 -4.33 7.55
CA VAL A 81 -18.99 -2.89 7.80
C VAL A 81 -20.49 -2.55 7.84
N GLU A 82 -20.92 -1.86 8.90
CA GLU A 82 -22.28 -1.35 9.04
C GLU A 82 -22.56 -0.33 7.93
N GLY A 83 -23.68 -0.47 7.21
CA GLY A 83 -23.99 0.36 6.03
C GLY A 83 -23.33 -0.09 4.72
N GLY A 84 -22.55 -1.18 4.73
CA GLY A 84 -22.16 -1.92 3.51
C GLY A 84 -20.81 -1.57 2.90
N ALA A 85 -20.25 -0.37 3.13
CA ALA A 85 -18.89 -0.04 2.68
C ALA A 85 -18.24 1.05 3.52
N ALA A 86 -16.97 0.87 3.88
CA ALA A 86 -16.16 1.96 4.40
C ALA A 86 -15.87 2.98 3.29
N THR A 87 -16.25 4.23 3.49
CA THR A 87 -16.02 5.33 2.53
C THR A 87 -14.73 6.08 2.85
N GLY A 88 -13.86 6.25 1.85
CA GLY A 88 -12.81 7.28 1.87
C GLY A 88 -11.46 6.84 1.29
N ALA A 89 -10.82 7.79 0.60
CA ALA A 89 -9.38 7.80 0.27
C ALA A 89 -8.56 8.66 1.26
N GLY A 90 -9.21 9.21 2.29
CA GLY A 90 -8.57 10.10 3.27
C GLY A 90 -7.48 9.43 4.11
N SER A 91 -7.56 8.10 4.29
CA SER A 91 -6.48 7.29 4.85
C SER A 91 -5.63 6.73 3.71
N HIS A 92 -4.41 7.27 3.58
CA HIS A 92 -3.42 6.84 2.60
C HIS A 92 -2.08 6.63 3.29
N VAL A 93 -1.13 6.06 2.56
CA VAL A 93 0.22 5.78 3.04
C VAL A 93 1.21 6.51 2.16
N ASN A 94 2.26 7.03 2.78
CA ASN A 94 3.39 7.62 2.08
C ASN A 94 4.55 6.63 2.10
N LEU A 95 5.01 6.24 0.92
CA LEU A 95 6.09 5.28 0.73
C LEU A 95 7.32 5.98 0.17
N ILE A 96 8.41 5.94 0.94
CA ILE A 96 9.73 6.32 0.44
C ILE A 96 10.26 5.14 -0.38
N VAL A 97 10.51 5.35 -1.66
CA VAL A 97 10.89 4.31 -2.61
C VAL A 97 12.31 4.50 -3.13
N PRO A 98 13.07 3.41 -3.38
CA PRO A 98 14.43 3.49 -3.92
C PRO A 98 14.43 3.77 -5.43
N MET A 99 13.64 4.76 -5.85
CA MET A 99 13.46 5.21 -7.22
C MET A 99 13.73 6.71 -7.31
N SER A 100 14.11 7.17 -8.50
CA SER A 100 14.13 8.57 -8.90
C SER A 100 12.74 9.02 -9.34
N ALA A 101 12.50 10.33 -9.43
CA ALA A 101 11.25 10.87 -9.95
C ALA A 101 10.91 10.33 -11.36
N LEU A 102 11.90 10.23 -12.25
CA LEU A 102 11.72 9.70 -13.61
C LEU A 102 11.34 8.21 -13.61
N GLU A 103 11.96 7.41 -12.73
CA GLU A 103 11.60 6.00 -12.57
C GLU A 103 10.17 5.83 -12.03
N ILE A 104 9.75 6.70 -11.09
CA ILE A 104 8.36 6.72 -10.57
C ILE A 104 7.38 7.03 -11.69
N GLU A 105 7.64 8.05 -12.51
CA GLU A 105 6.77 8.40 -13.65
C GLU A 105 6.67 7.25 -14.65
N ALA A 106 7.79 6.65 -15.03
CA ALA A 106 7.82 5.52 -15.95
C ALA A 106 7.04 4.32 -15.39
N ALA A 107 7.15 4.04 -14.08
CA ALA A 107 6.38 2.99 -13.42
C ALA A 107 4.87 3.29 -13.45
N CYS A 108 4.47 4.53 -13.16
CA CYS A 108 3.07 4.95 -13.18
C CYS A 108 2.46 4.87 -14.58
N GLN A 109 3.19 5.32 -15.61
CA GLN A 109 2.78 5.21 -17.01
C GLN A 109 2.57 3.76 -17.43
N ARG A 110 3.50 2.87 -17.05
CA ARG A 110 3.39 1.43 -17.34
C ARG A 110 2.18 0.79 -16.68
N VAL A 111 1.87 1.18 -15.46
CA VAL A 111 0.73 0.65 -14.69
C VAL A 111 -0.61 1.26 -15.15
N GLY A 112 -0.59 2.42 -15.84
CA GLY A 112 -1.76 2.99 -16.50
C GLY A 112 -2.83 3.52 -15.55
N LYS A 113 -2.45 3.87 -14.32
CA LYS A 113 -3.35 4.39 -13.29
C LYS A 113 -3.30 5.91 -13.21
N PRO A 114 -4.35 6.59 -12.71
CA PRO A 114 -4.29 8.03 -12.46
C PRO A 114 -3.16 8.37 -11.47
N HIS A 115 -2.35 9.36 -11.81
CA HIS A 115 -1.23 9.82 -10.99
C HIS A 115 -0.91 11.28 -11.27
N GLY A 116 -0.25 11.94 -10.32
CA GLY A 116 0.22 13.31 -10.50
C GLY A 116 1.13 13.78 -9.36
N TRP A 117 2.14 14.57 -9.72
CA TRP A 117 2.97 15.26 -8.73
C TRP A 117 2.14 16.32 -8.02
N ARG A 118 1.98 16.18 -6.70
CA ARG A 118 1.28 17.17 -5.89
C ARG A 118 2.20 18.36 -5.59
N TRP A 119 3.46 18.08 -5.30
CA TRP A 119 4.58 19.02 -5.21
C TRP A 119 5.90 18.27 -5.48
N GLU A 120 7.02 18.99 -5.53
CA GLU A 120 8.33 18.41 -5.77
C GLU A 120 8.66 17.30 -4.75
N GLY A 121 8.95 16.10 -5.24
CA GLY A 121 9.29 14.94 -4.40
C GLY A 121 8.09 14.17 -3.82
N LEU A 122 6.85 14.48 -4.20
CA LEU A 122 5.67 13.72 -3.75
C LEU A 122 4.66 13.48 -4.88
N MET A 123 4.52 12.21 -5.27
CA MET A 123 3.59 11.75 -6.30
C MET A 123 2.38 11.08 -5.67
N ASP A 124 1.18 11.52 -6.04
CA ASP A 124 -0.06 10.79 -5.73
C ASP A 124 -0.32 9.74 -6.81
N VAL A 125 -0.65 8.51 -6.41
CA VAL A 125 -1.01 7.42 -7.33
C VAL A 125 -2.26 6.70 -6.86
N TRP A 126 -3.27 6.63 -7.72
CA TRP A 126 -4.52 5.92 -7.43
C TRP A 126 -4.39 4.45 -7.80
N LEU A 127 -4.40 3.57 -6.81
CA LEU A 127 -4.52 2.13 -7.04
C LEU A 127 -5.95 1.79 -7.51
N GLU A 128 -6.94 2.50 -6.97
CA GLU A 128 -8.37 2.46 -7.30
C GLU A 128 -8.97 3.87 -7.17
N GLU A 129 -10.20 4.08 -7.64
CA GLU A 129 -10.92 5.37 -7.52
C GLU A 129 -10.90 5.94 -6.09
N ARG A 130 -10.99 5.07 -5.08
CA ARG A 130 -11.09 5.42 -3.67
C ARG A 130 -9.89 5.00 -2.83
N LEU A 131 -8.78 4.62 -3.48
CA LEU A 131 -7.55 4.21 -2.81
C LEU A 131 -6.34 4.85 -3.50
N MET A 132 -5.68 5.74 -2.78
CA MET A 132 -4.50 6.47 -3.24
C MET A 132 -3.33 6.18 -2.28
N VAL A 133 -2.13 6.14 -2.85
CA VAL A 133 -0.87 6.07 -2.12
C VAL A 133 0.03 7.20 -2.59
N GLU A 134 0.96 7.62 -1.75
CA GLU A 134 1.95 8.62 -2.09
C GLU A 134 3.33 7.94 -2.26
N LEU A 135 4.07 8.32 -3.29
CA LEU A 135 5.43 7.85 -3.55
C LEU A 135 6.42 9.01 -3.44
N VAL A 136 7.47 8.81 -2.64
CA VAL A 136 8.55 9.78 -2.42
C VAL A 136 9.87 9.18 -2.93
N PRO A 137 10.58 9.82 -3.87
CA PRO A 137 11.84 9.31 -4.39
C PRO A 137 12.95 9.42 -3.35
N LEU A 138 13.74 8.36 -3.20
CA LEU A 138 14.97 8.37 -2.41
C LEU A 138 16.21 8.72 -3.25
N LYS A 139 16.18 8.45 -4.56
CA LYS A 139 17.30 8.81 -5.44
C LYS A 139 17.22 10.29 -5.80
N PRO A 140 18.32 11.05 -5.66
CA PRO A 140 18.37 12.44 -6.11
C PRO A 140 18.09 12.53 -7.62
N THR A 141 17.56 13.66 -8.06
CA THR A 141 17.52 13.98 -9.49
C THR A 141 18.96 14.11 -9.97
N ASN A 142 19.27 13.59 -11.18
CA ASN A 142 20.62 13.63 -11.78
C ASN A 142 21.16 15.06 -12.04
N GLN A 143 20.59 16.10 -11.42
CA GLN A 143 21.04 17.49 -11.51
C GLN A 143 22.07 17.87 -10.44
N ASP A 144 22.26 17.06 -9.38
CA ASP A 144 23.23 17.37 -8.31
C ASP A 144 24.60 16.68 -8.51
N SER A 145 24.91 16.24 -9.72
CA SER A 145 26.20 15.62 -10.09
C SER A 145 27.03 16.50 -11.03
N ALA A 146 27.01 17.83 -10.80
CA ALA A 146 27.84 18.80 -11.50
C ALA A 146 28.76 19.55 -10.53
#